data_AF-A0A8D9EQJ0-F1
#
_entry.id   AF-A0A8D9EQJ0-F1
#
_cell.length_a   1.000
_cell.length_b   1.000
_cell.length_c   1.000
_cell.angle_alpha   90.00
_cell.angle_beta   90.00
_cell.angle_gamma   90.00
#
_symmetry.space_group_name_H-M   'P 1'
#
loop_
_entity.id
_entity.type
_entity.pdbx_description
1 polymer ?
#
loop_
_entity_poly.entity_id
_entity_poly.type
_entity_poly.pdbx_seq_one_letter_code
_entity_poly.pdbx_strand_id
1 'polypeptide(L)'
;MKLQNPQPKVKGNRLQIKEINFPIPVGDSSAPWPQFRGIFVGTSVIIENMEDAALLHHQGLFGKCMFSRSWPTNEKPPVIRKRQWIRRKEWLCNIEEQNSIDNLNRTDLAENKNKKSNYSLKSKANVRNGHTFKFKNDVTHAPSLTPLNKIVVVNDSDDDCLDKDSILNNLNPTLHEEPTTIVEETVCLSLEEAFFLFYALNCLSIKHMTTNKMMSLDGFWKLCINADPKFVEKYVTYHYFRSKGWIVKSGLNFGCDFAIYKRGPLYYHASCGIKIRNINNPNKPKLSWENLMGYCRATEAAKKGFVLCEVTWPSNVTTNTCDIKDVRKFIVQHKILQRWTPP
;
A
#
# COMPACT_ATOMS: atom_id res chain seq x y z
N MET A 1 12.33 32.10 13.04
CA MET A 1 11.70 31.92 11.72
C MET A 1 10.45 31.06 11.91
N LYS A 2 9.24 31.65 11.85
CA LYS A 2 7.98 30.89 11.86
C LYS A 2 7.96 30.01 10.60
N LEU A 3 7.46 28.77 10.70
CA LEU A 3 7.17 27.91 9.55
C LEU A 3 6.40 28.73 8.50
N GLN A 4 7.07 29.21 7.44
CA GLN A 4 6.35 29.49 6.21
C GLN A 4 5.95 28.12 5.66
N ASN A 5 4.64 27.91 5.55
CA ASN A 5 4.07 26.63 5.14
C ASN A 5 4.74 26.17 3.83
N PRO A 6 5.36 24.97 3.78
CA PRO A 6 5.88 24.44 2.55
C PRO A 6 4.75 24.38 1.52
N GLN A 7 4.87 25.15 0.43
CA GLN A 7 3.84 25.25 -0.61
C GLN A 7 3.63 23.86 -1.22
N PRO A 8 2.48 23.20 -0.96
CA PRO A 8 2.31 21.80 -1.31
C PRO A 8 1.94 21.72 -2.80
N LYS A 9 2.76 21.02 -3.60
CA LYS A 9 2.43 20.77 -5.01
C LYS A 9 1.26 19.79 -5.08
N VAL A 10 0.13 20.28 -5.56
CA VAL A 10 -1.11 19.50 -5.79
C VAL A 10 -0.83 18.43 -6.84
N LYS A 11 -1.24 17.20 -6.58
CA LYS A 11 -1.34 16.17 -7.63
C LYS A 11 -2.66 16.38 -8.38
N GLY A 12 -2.61 16.38 -9.72
CA GLY A 12 -3.81 16.54 -10.56
C GLY A 12 -4.90 15.51 -10.24
N ASN A 13 -6.16 15.99 -10.29
CA ASN A 13 -7.44 15.32 -10.01
C ASN A 13 -7.39 13.82 -9.70
N ARG A 14 -7.53 13.47 -8.41
CA ARG A 14 -8.00 12.14 -7.98
C ARG A 14 -8.95 12.28 -6.78
N LEU A 15 -10.03 11.50 -6.88
CA LEU A 15 -11.04 11.13 -5.88
C LEU A 15 -11.20 12.06 -4.67
N GLN A 16 -12.36 12.72 -4.59
CA GLN A 16 -12.81 13.43 -3.39
C GLN A 16 -13.03 12.40 -2.27
N ILE A 17 -12.06 12.26 -1.37
CA ILE A 17 -12.28 11.61 -0.07
C ILE A 17 -12.66 12.74 0.88
N LYS A 18 -13.67 12.51 1.73
CA LYS A 18 -14.13 13.47 2.75
C LYS A 18 -12.93 14.12 3.43
N GLU A 19 -12.99 15.44 3.60
CA GLU A 19 -11.93 16.20 4.25
C GLU A 19 -11.63 15.61 5.64
N ILE A 20 -10.36 15.28 5.87
CA ILE A 20 -9.89 14.80 7.16
C ILE A 20 -9.84 16.00 8.10
N ASN A 21 -10.62 15.98 9.17
CA ASN A 21 -10.56 16.99 10.22
C ASN A 21 -9.24 16.86 10.99
N PHE A 22 -8.25 17.67 10.59
CA PHE A 22 -7.02 17.89 11.35
C PHE A 22 -7.16 19.15 12.22
N PRO A 23 -6.64 19.15 13.46
CA PRO A 23 -5.84 18.10 14.09
C PRO A 23 -6.68 16.90 14.53
N ILE A 24 -6.08 15.70 14.46
CA ILE A 24 -6.63 14.50 15.09
C ILE A 24 -6.73 14.80 16.59
N PRO A 25 -7.92 14.69 17.21
CA PRO A 25 -8.05 14.87 18.64
C PRO A 25 -7.22 13.80 19.35
N VAL A 26 -6.20 14.24 20.09
CA VAL A 26 -5.38 13.39 20.96
C VAL A 26 -5.88 13.61 22.40
N GLY A 27 -6.42 12.57 23.03
CA GLY A 27 -7.02 12.63 24.37
C GLY A 27 -8.56 12.54 24.36
N ASP A 28 -9.18 12.84 25.52
CA ASP A 28 -10.63 12.72 25.76
C ASP A 28 -11.42 13.75 24.95
N SER A 29 -11.66 13.47 23.67
CA SER A 29 -12.67 14.17 22.88
C SER A 29 -14.05 13.55 23.11
N SER A 30 -15.09 14.39 23.03
CA SER A 30 -16.50 14.05 23.27
C SER A 30 -17.06 12.93 22.37
N ALA A 31 -16.30 12.48 21.37
CA ALA A 31 -16.59 11.30 20.56
C ALA A 31 -15.38 10.34 20.63
N PRO A 32 -15.51 9.18 21.30
CA PRO A 32 -14.43 8.20 21.36
C PRO A 32 -14.17 7.63 19.97
N TRP A 33 -12.90 7.41 19.65
CA TRP A 33 -12.53 6.69 18.44
C TRP A 33 -13.09 5.26 18.48
N PRO A 34 -13.51 4.69 17.33
CA PRO A 34 -13.86 3.27 17.26
C PRO A 34 -12.69 2.40 17.70
N GLN A 35 -12.97 1.29 18.39
CA GLN A 35 -11.93 0.35 18.80
C GLN A 35 -11.59 -0.61 17.66
N PHE A 36 -10.33 -0.59 17.24
CA PHE A 36 -9.80 -1.46 16.20
C PHE A 36 -9.01 -2.63 16.78
N ARG A 37 -8.88 -3.72 16.04
CA ARG A 37 -8.08 -4.89 16.43
C ARG A 37 -6.92 -5.13 15.47
N GLY A 38 -5.75 -5.38 16.05
CA GLY A 38 -4.52 -5.64 15.31
C GLY A 38 -3.75 -6.85 15.82
N ILE A 39 -3.03 -7.50 14.91
CA ILE A 39 -2.15 -8.64 15.18
C ILE A 39 -0.71 -8.19 15.02
N PHE A 40 0.09 -8.34 16.07
CA PHE A 40 1.52 -8.09 16.02
C PHE A 40 2.27 -9.26 15.41
N VAL A 41 3.02 -8.99 14.34
CA VAL A 41 3.79 -9.97 13.54
C VAL A 41 5.31 -9.79 13.75
N GLY A 42 5.73 -9.11 14.82
CA GLY A 42 7.14 -8.89 15.14
C GLY A 42 7.69 -7.56 14.65
N THR A 43 7.48 -7.22 13.37
CA THR A 43 7.99 -5.96 12.77
C THR A 43 6.89 -4.95 12.42
N SER A 44 5.64 -5.39 12.43
CA SER A 44 4.47 -4.58 12.09
C SER A 44 3.22 -5.12 12.77
N VAL A 45 2.14 -4.34 12.71
CA VAL A 45 0.82 -4.74 13.20
C VAL A 45 -0.16 -4.79 12.04
N ILE A 46 -0.78 -5.95 11.81
CA ILE A 46 -1.77 -6.16 10.75
C ILE A 46 -3.16 -5.92 11.34
N ILE A 47 -3.99 -5.11 10.69
CA ILE A 47 -5.39 -4.94 11.10
C ILE A 47 -6.20 -6.18 10.69
N GLU A 48 -7.01 -6.70 11.61
CA GLU A 48 -7.79 -7.93 11.37
C GLU A 48 -8.92 -7.73 10.34
N ASN A 49 -9.65 -6.62 10.44
CA ASN A 49 -10.79 -6.33 9.58
C ASN A 49 -10.45 -5.25 8.54
N MET A 50 -10.80 -5.49 7.29
CA MET A 50 -10.57 -4.55 6.20
C MET A 50 -11.45 -3.30 6.28
N GLU A 51 -12.64 -3.40 6.86
CA GLU A 51 -13.51 -2.23 7.09
C GLU A 51 -12.91 -1.28 8.12
N ASP A 52 -12.40 -1.84 9.22
CA ASP A 52 -11.66 -1.12 10.27
C ASP A 52 -10.43 -0.43 9.69
N ALA A 53 -9.69 -1.15 8.83
CA ALA A 53 -8.55 -0.60 8.13
C ALA A 53 -8.96 0.58 7.23
N ALA A 54 -10.11 0.48 6.53
CA ALA A 54 -10.66 1.57 5.73
C ALA A 54 -10.97 2.79 6.57
N LEU A 55 -11.61 2.60 7.71
CA LEU A 55 -11.93 3.68 8.61
C LEU A 55 -10.66 4.37 9.14
N LEU A 56 -9.66 3.60 9.57
CA LEU A 56 -8.36 4.11 10.01
C LEU A 56 -7.65 4.92 8.91
N HIS A 57 -7.69 4.44 7.67
CA HIS A 57 -7.10 5.17 6.56
C HIS A 57 -7.87 6.44 6.20
N HIS A 58 -9.20 6.41 6.22
CA HIS A 58 -10.01 7.59 5.96
C HIS A 58 -9.89 8.65 7.06
N GLN A 59 -9.73 8.25 8.32
CA GLN A 59 -9.68 9.18 9.46
C GLN A 59 -8.28 9.75 9.73
N GLY A 60 -7.21 9.06 9.35
CA GLY A 60 -5.85 9.53 9.66
C GLY A 60 -4.77 9.10 8.69
N LEU A 61 -5.13 8.45 7.58
CA LEU A 61 -4.22 7.81 6.63
C LEU A 61 -3.25 6.88 7.33
N PHE A 62 -3.71 6.08 8.29
CA PHE A 62 -2.87 5.09 8.96
C PHE A 62 -2.67 3.85 8.09
N GLY A 63 -1.50 3.23 8.22
CA GLY A 63 -1.19 1.96 7.59
C GLY A 63 -0.80 2.04 6.12
N LYS A 64 -0.40 0.88 5.60
CA LYS A 64 -0.04 0.62 4.20
C LYS A 64 -0.49 -0.78 3.83
N CYS A 65 -1.02 -0.95 2.63
CA CYS A 65 -1.40 -2.26 2.12
C CYS A 65 -0.14 -3.05 1.73
N MET A 66 -0.16 -4.37 1.94
CA MET A 66 1.00 -5.23 1.65
C MET A 66 1.34 -5.32 0.17
N PHE A 67 0.33 -5.41 -0.70
CA PHE A 67 0.53 -5.68 -2.13
C PHE A 67 0.22 -4.48 -3.03
N SER A 68 -0.69 -3.61 -2.60
CA SER A 68 -1.04 -2.41 -3.34
C SER A 68 -0.11 -1.23 -3.05
N ARG A 69 0.20 -0.47 -4.12
CA ARG A 69 0.87 0.83 -4.03
C ARG A 69 -0.06 1.95 -3.50
N SER A 70 -1.34 1.63 -3.30
CA SER A 70 -2.44 2.50 -2.86
C SER A 70 -3.40 1.72 -1.95
N TRP A 71 -4.55 2.33 -1.59
CA TRP A 71 -5.65 1.67 -0.87
C TRP A 71 -6.00 0.30 -1.50
N PRO A 72 -6.36 -0.73 -0.70
CA PRO A 72 -6.62 -2.04 -1.24
C PRO A 72 -7.84 -1.98 -2.15
N THR A 73 -7.72 -2.62 -3.32
CA THR A 73 -8.79 -2.62 -4.33
C THR A 73 -9.01 -4.06 -4.76
N ASN A 74 -10.04 -4.70 -4.21
CA ASN A 74 -10.37 -6.11 -4.46
C ASN A 74 -10.77 -6.43 -5.92
N GLU A 75 -10.81 -5.43 -6.80
CA GLU A 75 -11.26 -5.61 -8.19
C GLU A 75 -10.20 -6.19 -9.13
N LYS A 76 -8.93 -6.21 -8.71
CA LYS A 76 -7.81 -6.52 -9.61
C LYS A 76 -6.58 -7.06 -8.87
N PRO A 77 -5.92 -8.11 -9.39
CA PRO A 77 -4.68 -8.61 -8.80
C PRO A 77 -3.58 -7.54 -8.77
N PRO A 78 -2.79 -7.47 -7.69
CA PRO A 78 -1.83 -6.39 -7.44
C PRO A 78 -0.70 -6.32 -8.48
N VAL A 79 -0.39 -7.45 -9.13
CA VAL A 79 0.76 -7.61 -10.05
C VAL A 79 0.44 -7.17 -11.49
N ILE A 80 -0.83 -7.16 -11.90
CA ILE A 80 -1.23 -7.00 -13.30
C ILE A 80 -1.48 -5.51 -13.63
N ARG A 81 -1.27 -5.01 -14.86
CA ARG A 81 -1.70 -3.64 -15.24
C ARG A 81 -3.19 -3.57 -15.58
N LYS A 82 -3.87 -2.42 -15.40
CA LYS A 82 -5.34 -2.31 -15.64
C LYS A 82 -5.74 -2.75 -17.05
N ARG A 83 -4.95 -2.37 -18.07
CA ARG A 83 -5.16 -2.79 -19.47
C ARG A 83 -5.07 -4.32 -19.65
N GLN A 84 -4.12 -4.96 -18.98
CA GLN A 84 -3.92 -6.40 -19.07
C GLN A 84 -5.04 -7.15 -18.34
N TRP A 85 -5.51 -6.61 -17.22
CA TRP A 85 -6.63 -7.17 -16.47
C TRP A 85 -7.95 -7.12 -17.24
N ILE A 86 -8.28 -5.97 -17.83
CA ILE A 86 -9.48 -5.83 -18.67
C ILE A 86 -9.44 -6.82 -19.83
N ARG A 87 -8.28 -6.91 -20.51
CA ARG A 87 -8.10 -7.84 -21.62
C ARG A 87 -8.22 -9.31 -21.21
N ARG A 88 -7.71 -9.68 -20.01
CA ARG A 88 -7.90 -11.03 -19.45
C ARG A 88 -9.37 -11.33 -19.16
N LYS A 89 -10.15 -10.35 -18.67
CA LYS A 89 -11.60 -10.50 -18.48
C LYS A 89 -12.33 -10.73 -19.81
N GLU A 90 -12.02 -9.93 -20.83
CA GLU A 90 -12.58 -10.10 -22.18
C GLU A 90 -12.28 -11.50 -22.74
N TRP A 91 -11.03 -11.97 -22.59
CA TRP A 91 -10.65 -13.31 -23.02
C TRP A 91 -11.34 -14.43 -22.26
N LEU A 92 -11.50 -14.29 -20.94
CA LEU A 92 -12.24 -15.26 -20.13
C LEU A 92 -13.69 -15.38 -20.60
N CYS A 93 -14.38 -14.26 -20.82
CA CYS A 93 -15.74 -14.28 -21.37
C CYS A 93 -15.79 -14.98 -22.75
N ASN A 94 -14.88 -14.63 -23.66
CA ASN A 94 -14.87 -15.24 -24.99
C ASN A 94 -14.58 -16.75 -24.96
N ILE A 95 -13.71 -17.21 -24.05
CA ILE A 95 -13.40 -18.63 -23.88
C ILE A 95 -14.57 -19.38 -23.23
N GLU A 96 -15.24 -18.78 -22.25
CA GLU A 96 -16.45 -19.36 -21.65
C GLU A 96 -17.59 -19.45 -22.68
N GLU A 97 -17.78 -18.42 -23.51
CA GLU A 97 -18.72 -18.44 -24.63
C GLU A 97 -18.39 -19.54 -25.65
N GLN A 98 -17.13 -19.66 -26.09
CA GLN A 98 -16.71 -20.74 -26.99
C GLN A 98 -16.92 -22.13 -26.39
N ASN A 99 -16.55 -22.35 -25.12
CA ASN A 99 -16.77 -23.62 -24.45
C ASN A 99 -18.26 -23.95 -24.29
N SER A 100 -19.12 -22.94 -24.07
CA SER A 100 -20.56 -23.13 -24.00
C SER A 100 -21.16 -23.52 -25.35
N ILE A 101 -20.69 -22.91 -26.44
CA ILE A 101 -21.08 -23.25 -27.83
C ILE A 101 -20.58 -24.65 -28.19
N ASP A 102 -19.35 -25.01 -27.84
CA ASP A 102 -18.79 -26.34 -28.11
C ASP A 102 -19.50 -27.43 -27.31
N ASN A 103 -19.95 -27.13 -26.09
CA ASN A 103 -20.77 -28.06 -25.29
C ASN A 103 -22.18 -28.23 -25.87
N LEU A 104 -22.82 -27.16 -26.34
CA LEU A 104 -24.11 -27.23 -27.07
C LEU A 104 -23.97 -28.04 -28.36
N ASN A 105 -22.92 -27.79 -29.14
CA ASN A 105 -22.64 -28.55 -30.35
C ASN A 105 -22.36 -30.04 -30.05
N ARG A 106 -21.74 -30.36 -28.89
CA ARG A 106 -21.53 -31.74 -28.45
C ARG A 106 -22.82 -32.43 -28.00
N THR A 107 -23.75 -31.72 -27.36
CA THR A 107 -25.07 -32.26 -27.01
C THR A 107 -25.91 -32.48 -28.27
N ASP A 108 -25.84 -31.58 -29.24
CA ASP A 108 -26.54 -31.71 -30.53
C ASP A 108 -25.97 -32.86 -31.38
N LEU A 109 -24.66 -33.12 -31.29
CA LEU A 109 -24.01 -34.29 -31.91
C LEU A 109 -24.30 -35.61 -31.18
N ALA A 110 -24.65 -35.57 -29.89
CA ALA A 110 -25.06 -36.76 -29.13
C ALA A 110 -26.51 -37.15 -29.43
N GLU A 111 -27.40 -36.17 -29.64
CA GLU A 111 -28.79 -36.42 -30.07
C GLU A 111 -28.90 -36.88 -31.54
N ASN A 112 -27.94 -36.51 -32.40
CA ASN A 112 -27.92 -36.93 -33.81
C ASN A 112 -27.21 -38.27 -34.11
N LYS A 113 -26.83 -39.06 -33.09
CA LYS A 113 -26.20 -40.39 -33.31
C LYS A 113 -27.17 -41.53 -33.63
N ASN A 114 -28.44 -41.25 -33.97
CA ASN A 114 -29.42 -42.26 -34.37
C ASN A 114 -29.82 -42.27 -35.86
N LYS A 115 -29.00 -41.70 -36.76
CA LYS A 115 -29.08 -41.99 -38.21
C LYS A 115 -27.68 -42.13 -38.82
N LYS A 116 -27.37 -43.34 -39.29
CA LYS A 116 -26.18 -43.69 -40.09
C LYS A 116 -26.10 -42.86 -41.38
N SER A 117 -24.93 -42.36 -41.74
CA SER A 117 -24.11 -42.90 -42.85
C SER A 117 -23.01 -41.92 -43.31
N ASN A 118 -21.93 -42.53 -43.79
CA ASN A 118 -20.68 -41.99 -44.32
C ASN A 118 -20.79 -40.69 -45.14
N TYR A 119 -19.91 -39.71 -44.87
CA TYR A 119 -19.09 -39.04 -45.89
C TYR A 119 -17.86 -38.40 -45.24
N SER A 120 -16.69 -38.74 -45.79
CA SER A 120 -15.42 -38.03 -45.60
C SER A 120 -15.52 -36.65 -46.25
N LEU A 121 -15.08 -35.58 -45.58
CA LEU A 121 -14.63 -34.35 -46.23
C LEU A 121 -13.78 -33.47 -45.31
N LYS A 122 -12.53 -33.29 -45.72
CA LYS A 122 -11.60 -32.23 -45.32
C LYS A 122 -12.22 -30.84 -45.58
N SER A 123 -12.06 -29.89 -44.67
CA SER A 123 -11.98 -28.46 -44.98
C SER A 123 -11.29 -27.73 -43.82
N LYS A 124 -10.06 -27.23 -44.01
CA LYS A 124 -9.65 -25.94 -44.58
C LYS A 124 -10.15 -24.74 -43.78
N ALA A 125 -9.20 -24.09 -43.11
CA ALA A 125 -9.32 -22.78 -42.51
C ALA A 125 -9.88 -21.77 -43.53
N ASN A 126 -10.92 -21.04 -43.12
CA ASN A 126 -11.39 -19.86 -43.84
C ASN A 126 -11.17 -18.65 -42.94
N VAL A 127 -10.13 -17.90 -43.28
CA VAL A 127 -9.92 -16.52 -42.88
C VAL A 127 -11.10 -15.69 -43.41
N ARG A 128 -11.82 -15.00 -42.52
CA ARG A 128 -12.72 -13.90 -42.92
C ARG A 128 -12.34 -12.63 -42.17
N ASN A 129 -12.10 -11.62 -42.99
CA ASN A 129 -11.60 -10.28 -42.69
C ASN A 129 -12.46 -9.49 -41.70
N GLY A 130 -11.78 -8.66 -40.92
CA GLY A 130 -12.08 -7.24 -40.75
C GLY A 130 -13.52 -6.85 -40.39
N HIS A 131 -13.83 -6.84 -39.09
CA HIS A 131 -14.87 -5.97 -38.55
C HIS A 131 -14.37 -5.20 -37.33
N THR A 132 -14.21 -3.89 -37.52
CA THR A 132 -14.11 -2.90 -36.45
C THR A 132 -15.45 -2.83 -35.71
N PHE A 133 -15.57 -3.58 -34.61
CA PHE A 133 -16.73 -3.45 -33.73
C PHE A 133 -16.61 -2.17 -32.89
N LYS A 134 -17.40 -1.16 -33.25
CA LYS A 134 -17.71 -0.02 -32.38
C LYS A 134 -18.63 -0.51 -31.26
N PHE A 135 -18.16 -0.44 -30.02
CA PHE A 135 -19.02 -0.67 -28.86
C PHE A 135 -19.90 0.56 -28.62
N LYS A 136 -21.23 0.35 -28.63
CA LYS A 136 -22.17 1.22 -27.92
C LYS A 136 -22.05 0.87 -26.44
N ASN A 137 -21.71 1.88 -25.63
CA ASN A 137 -21.80 1.79 -24.18
C ASN A 137 -23.28 1.77 -23.81
N ASP A 138 -23.83 0.59 -23.47
CA ASP A 138 -25.03 0.46 -22.65
C ASP A 138 -25.15 -1.01 -22.21
N VAL A 139 -24.52 -1.36 -21.08
CA VAL A 139 -24.98 -2.49 -20.24
C VAL A 139 -24.65 -2.16 -18.78
N THR A 140 -25.59 -1.48 -18.13
CA THR A 140 -25.84 -1.62 -16.70
C THR A 140 -26.48 -2.98 -16.47
N HIS A 141 -25.69 -3.99 -16.12
CA HIS A 141 -26.07 -5.17 -15.32
C HIS A 141 -24.89 -6.14 -15.36
N ALA A 142 -24.08 -6.15 -14.30
CA ALA A 142 -23.10 -7.20 -14.08
C ALA A 142 -23.84 -8.46 -13.60
N PRO A 143 -23.83 -9.58 -14.34
CA PRO A 143 -24.26 -10.84 -13.77
C PRO A 143 -23.16 -11.31 -12.79
N SER A 144 -23.63 -11.65 -11.59
CA SER A 144 -22.87 -12.24 -10.50
C SER A 144 -22.24 -13.58 -10.88
N LEU A 145 -21.06 -13.84 -10.31
CA LEU A 145 -20.38 -15.14 -10.13
C LEU A 145 -19.70 -15.76 -11.38
N THR A 146 -18.50 -15.27 -11.70
CA THR A 146 -17.50 -16.07 -12.45
C THR A 146 -16.73 -16.99 -11.48
N PRO A 147 -16.40 -18.25 -11.83
CA PRO A 147 -15.68 -19.17 -10.94
C PRO A 147 -14.28 -18.64 -10.62
N LEU A 148 -13.98 -18.46 -9.32
CA LEU A 148 -12.96 -17.55 -8.78
C LEU A 148 -11.48 -17.91 -9.06
N ASN A 149 -11.17 -19.04 -9.72
CA ASN A 149 -9.80 -19.60 -9.74
C ASN A 149 -9.19 -19.85 -11.13
N LYS A 150 -9.80 -19.38 -12.23
CA LYS A 150 -9.29 -19.65 -13.59
C LYS A 150 -8.54 -18.46 -14.18
N ILE A 151 -7.35 -18.70 -14.72
CA ILE A 151 -6.51 -17.69 -15.38
C ILE A 151 -6.11 -18.18 -16.76
N VAL A 152 -6.14 -17.25 -17.71
CA VAL A 152 -5.61 -17.45 -19.06
C VAL A 152 -4.11 -17.18 -19.02
N VAL A 153 -3.32 -18.23 -19.21
CA VAL A 153 -1.87 -18.16 -19.41
C VAL A 153 -1.62 -18.21 -20.90
N VAL A 154 -0.78 -17.30 -21.38
CA VAL A 154 -0.30 -17.31 -22.76
C VAL A 154 1.19 -17.52 -22.68
N ASN A 155 1.73 -18.39 -23.52
CA ASN A 155 3.17 -18.59 -23.60
C ASN A 155 3.83 -17.27 -24.01
N ASP A 156 4.60 -16.67 -23.11
CA ASP A 156 5.51 -15.58 -23.45
C ASP A 156 6.69 -16.22 -24.18
N SER A 157 6.73 -16.08 -25.50
CA SER A 157 7.92 -16.42 -26.30
C SER A 157 8.81 -15.19 -26.30
N ASP A 158 9.93 -15.27 -25.58
CA ASP A 158 10.97 -14.22 -25.52
C ASP A 158 11.84 -14.17 -26.81
N ASP A 159 11.42 -14.84 -27.90
CA ASP A 159 12.13 -14.79 -29.17
C ASP A 159 11.86 -13.44 -29.88
N ASP A 160 12.77 -12.49 -29.66
CA ASP A 160 12.82 -11.18 -30.35
C ASP A 160 12.93 -11.29 -31.89
N CYS A 161 13.11 -12.50 -32.43
CA CYS A 161 13.25 -12.80 -33.85
C CYS A 161 11.95 -13.19 -34.55
N LEU A 162 10.81 -13.27 -33.84
CA LEU A 162 9.54 -13.69 -34.43
C LEU A 162 8.71 -12.51 -34.94
N ASP A 163 8.23 -12.62 -36.17
CA ASP A 163 7.28 -11.66 -36.74
C ASP A 163 5.97 -11.61 -35.94
N LYS A 164 5.38 -10.41 -35.82
CA LYS A 164 4.16 -10.17 -35.03
C LYS A 164 3.01 -11.13 -35.37
N ASP A 165 2.86 -11.47 -36.65
CA ASP A 165 1.80 -12.37 -37.11
C ASP A 165 2.07 -13.83 -36.70
N SER A 166 3.34 -14.23 -36.66
CA SER A 166 3.77 -15.55 -36.17
C SER A 166 3.54 -15.69 -34.68
N ILE A 167 3.82 -14.63 -33.91
CA ILE A 167 3.52 -14.59 -32.46
C ILE A 167 2.02 -14.71 -32.23
N LEU A 168 1.20 -13.92 -32.94
CA LEU A 168 -0.26 -13.92 -32.79
C LEU A 168 -0.91 -15.26 -33.14
N ASN A 169 -0.38 -15.96 -34.15
CA ASN A 169 -0.89 -17.27 -34.57
C ASN A 169 -0.47 -18.42 -33.64
N ASN A 170 0.58 -18.22 -32.83
CA ASN A 170 1.12 -19.24 -31.92
C ASN A 170 0.79 -18.97 -30.45
N LEU A 171 -0.05 -17.96 -30.15
CA LEU A 171 -0.64 -17.78 -28.83
C LEU A 171 -1.55 -18.98 -28.59
N ASN A 172 -1.10 -19.93 -27.79
CA ASN A 172 -1.90 -21.04 -27.30
C ASN A 172 -2.39 -20.69 -25.89
N PRO A 173 -3.48 -19.92 -25.74
CA PRO A 173 -3.99 -19.53 -24.43
C PRO A 173 -4.50 -20.78 -23.70
N THR A 174 -3.84 -21.17 -22.62
CA THR A 174 -4.26 -22.27 -21.78
C THR A 174 -5.00 -21.74 -20.56
N LEU A 175 -6.08 -22.42 -20.18
CA LEU A 175 -6.75 -22.18 -18.91
C LEU A 175 -6.00 -22.95 -17.82
N HIS A 176 -5.45 -22.21 -16.87
CA HIS A 176 -4.88 -22.79 -15.65
C HIS A 176 -5.73 -22.41 -14.44
N GLU A 177 -5.88 -23.36 -13.52
CA GLU A 177 -6.41 -23.07 -12.20
C GLU A 177 -5.27 -22.53 -11.34
N GLU A 178 -5.41 -21.30 -10.84
CA GLU A 178 -4.43 -20.75 -9.90
C GLU A 178 -4.63 -21.45 -8.54
N PRO A 179 -3.61 -22.18 -8.04
CA PRO A 179 -3.75 -22.91 -6.77
C PRO A 179 -3.74 -21.97 -5.56
N THR A 180 -3.44 -20.67 -5.77
CA THR A 180 -3.33 -19.68 -4.71
C THR A 180 -4.64 -18.92 -4.62
N THR A 181 -5.40 -19.18 -3.56
CA THR A 181 -6.53 -18.33 -3.15
C THR A 181 -6.07 -16.88 -3.21
N ILE A 182 -6.86 -16.01 -3.86
CA ILE A 182 -6.60 -14.58 -4.01
C ILE A 182 -6.02 -14.06 -2.70
N VAL A 183 -4.74 -13.65 -2.72
CA VAL A 183 -4.07 -13.17 -1.52
C VAL A 183 -4.86 -11.95 -1.02
N GLU A 184 -5.55 -12.10 0.11
CA GLU A 184 -6.32 -11.02 0.70
C GLU A 184 -5.37 -9.87 1.02
N GLU A 185 -5.66 -8.69 0.48
CA GLU A 185 -4.84 -7.52 0.76
C GLU A 185 -5.05 -7.12 2.21
N THR A 186 -4.02 -7.22 3.04
CA THR A 186 -4.07 -6.76 4.42
C THR A 186 -3.41 -5.39 4.57
N VAL A 187 -3.81 -4.66 5.61
CA VAL A 187 -3.24 -3.36 5.95
C VAL A 187 -2.30 -3.52 7.14
N CYS A 188 -1.04 -3.16 6.92
CA CYS A 188 0.01 -3.17 7.93
C CYS A 188 0.26 -1.75 8.45
N LEU A 189 0.30 -1.63 9.76
CA LEU A 189 0.76 -0.47 10.50
C LEU A 189 2.24 -0.62 10.80
N SER A 190 3.01 0.46 10.62
CA SER A 190 4.35 0.56 11.22
C SER A 190 4.26 0.52 12.75
N LEU A 191 5.35 0.18 13.43
CA LEU A 191 5.39 0.13 14.89
C LEU A 191 5.01 1.49 15.50
N GLU A 192 5.46 2.59 14.89
CA GLU A 192 5.18 3.95 15.35
C GLU A 192 3.70 4.33 15.15
N GLU A 193 3.12 3.96 14.00
CA GLU A 193 1.69 4.13 13.75
C GLU A 193 0.84 3.32 14.73
N ALA A 194 1.18 2.04 14.94
CA ALA A 194 0.45 1.15 15.83
C ALA A 194 0.54 1.60 17.29
N PHE A 195 1.74 1.96 17.77
CA PHE A 195 1.89 2.47 19.12
C PHE A 195 1.20 3.82 19.31
N PHE A 196 1.14 4.68 18.29
CA PHE A 196 0.38 5.92 18.36
C PHE A 196 -1.13 5.67 18.50
N LEU A 197 -1.68 4.75 17.72
CA LEU A 197 -3.10 4.36 17.82
C LEU A 197 -3.42 3.72 19.18
N PHE A 198 -2.50 2.90 19.69
CA PHE A 198 -2.69 2.20 20.97
C PHE A 198 -2.51 3.12 22.19
N TYR A 199 -1.46 3.95 22.21
CA TYR A 199 -1.13 4.83 23.34
C TYR A 199 -1.84 6.19 23.30
N ALA A 200 -1.74 6.91 22.19
CA ALA A 200 -2.11 8.32 22.14
C ALA A 200 -3.59 8.51 21.79
N LEU A 201 -4.14 7.65 20.93
CA LEU A 201 -5.55 7.66 20.55
C LEU A 201 -6.39 6.63 21.30
N ASN A 202 -5.74 5.67 21.97
CA ASN A 202 -6.38 4.59 22.73
C ASN A 202 -7.49 3.86 21.95
N CYS A 203 -7.26 3.63 20.65
CA CYS A 203 -8.27 3.11 19.73
C CYS A 203 -7.85 1.79 19.07
N LEU A 204 -6.75 1.17 19.49
CA LEU A 204 -6.25 -0.08 18.91
C LEU A 204 -5.95 -1.09 20.00
N SER A 205 -6.53 -2.28 19.93
CA SER A 205 -6.18 -3.44 20.75
C SER A 205 -5.27 -4.37 19.96
N ILE A 206 -4.12 -4.74 20.53
CA ILE A 206 -3.11 -5.54 19.86
C ILE A 206 -2.99 -6.92 20.51
N LYS A 207 -3.08 -7.97 19.70
CA LYS A 207 -2.77 -9.35 20.13
C LYS A 207 -1.49 -9.85 19.48
N HIS A 208 -0.77 -10.71 20.17
CA HIS A 208 0.43 -11.34 19.61
C HIS A 208 0.04 -12.50 18.69
N MET A 209 0.65 -12.62 17.51
CA MET A 209 0.30 -13.65 16.51
C MET A 209 0.40 -15.09 17.08
N THR A 210 1.52 -15.45 17.70
CA THR A 210 1.77 -16.83 18.16
C THR A 210 0.94 -17.23 19.38
N THR A 211 0.82 -16.34 20.38
CA THR A 211 0.16 -16.67 21.65
C THR A 211 -1.33 -16.32 21.66
N ASN A 212 -1.80 -15.57 20.66
CA ASN A 212 -3.14 -14.97 20.58
C ASN A 212 -3.56 -14.16 21.82
N LYS A 213 -2.60 -13.82 22.69
CA LYS A 213 -2.85 -13.08 23.93
C LYS A 213 -2.89 -11.59 23.64
N MET A 214 -3.85 -10.88 24.25
CA MET A 214 -3.92 -9.42 24.22
C MET A 214 -2.71 -8.83 24.95
N MET A 215 -2.08 -7.83 24.32
CA MET A 215 -0.89 -7.20 24.83
C MET A 215 -1.24 -6.00 25.72
N SER A 216 -0.51 -5.86 26.83
CA SER A 216 -0.52 -4.61 27.59
C SER A 216 0.32 -3.55 26.88
N LEU A 217 0.07 -2.29 27.20
CA LEU A 217 0.82 -1.15 26.68
C LEU A 217 2.33 -1.31 26.93
N ASP A 218 2.72 -1.64 28.17
CA ASP A 218 4.11 -1.87 28.57
C ASP A 218 4.75 -3.07 27.85
N GLY A 219 3.98 -4.14 27.66
CA GLY A 219 4.43 -5.32 26.94
C GLY A 219 4.72 -5.01 25.48
N PHE A 220 3.82 -4.27 24.82
CA PHE A 220 3.98 -3.89 23.43
C PHE A 220 5.10 -2.87 23.21
N TRP A 221 5.27 -1.90 24.12
CA TRP A 221 6.40 -0.96 24.09
C TRP A 221 7.76 -1.67 24.11
N LYS A 222 7.94 -2.65 25.00
CA LYS A 222 9.17 -3.46 25.07
C LYS A 222 9.40 -4.26 23.79
N LEU A 223 8.36 -4.85 23.20
CA LEU A 223 8.50 -5.55 21.92
C LEU A 223 8.89 -4.60 20.78
N CYS A 224 8.36 -3.39 20.75
CA CYS A 224 8.74 -2.40 19.74
C CYS A 224 10.22 -1.98 19.87
N ILE A 225 10.71 -1.76 21.09
CA ILE A 225 12.13 -1.47 21.35
C ILE A 225 13.02 -2.63 20.91
N ASN A 226 12.62 -3.87 21.21
CA ASN A 226 13.38 -5.05 20.81
C ASN A 226 13.38 -5.26 19.29
N ALA A 227 12.28 -4.93 18.61
CA ALA A 227 12.15 -5.07 17.16
C ALA A 227 12.94 -4.00 16.39
N ASP A 228 13.01 -2.76 16.89
CA ASP A 228 13.78 -1.67 16.29
C ASP A 228 14.54 -0.84 17.35
N PRO A 229 15.88 -0.90 17.41
CA PRO A 229 16.70 -0.11 18.34
C PRO A 229 16.62 1.42 18.16
N LYS A 230 15.99 1.90 17.09
CA LYS A 230 15.69 3.32 16.84
C LYS A 230 14.22 3.66 17.08
N PHE A 231 13.43 2.71 17.58
CA PHE A 231 11.99 2.87 17.77
C PHE A 231 11.65 4.06 18.65
N VAL A 232 12.33 4.24 19.77
CA VAL A 232 12.05 5.34 20.72
C VAL A 232 12.16 6.70 20.03
N GLU A 233 13.26 6.96 19.31
CA GLU A 233 13.43 8.26 18.63
C GLU A 233 12.46 8.42 17.47
N LYS A 234 12.18 7.35 16.74
CA LYS A 234 11.20 7.34 15.65
C LYS A 234 9.80 7.63 16.18
N TYR A 235 9.39 7.00 17.27
CA TYR A 235 8.07 7.17 17.86
C TYR A 235 7.87 8.58 18.41
N VAL A 236 8.80 9.11 19.20
CA VAL A 236 8.68 10.48 19.75
C VAL A 236 8.62 11.49 18.60
N THR A 237 9.43 11.30 17.55
CA THR A 237 9.37 12.13 16.32
C THR A 237 8.03 11.99 15.61
N TYR A 238 7.54 10.76 15.42
CA TYR A 238 6.25 10.48 14.79
C TYR A 238 5.11 11.17 15.56
N HIS A 239 5.05 10.98 16.88
CA HIS A 239 4.08 11.60 17.77
C HIS A 239 4.12 13.14 17.66
N TYR A 240 5.32 13.74 17.66
CA TYR A 240 5.49 15.19 17.51
C TYR A 240 4.94 15.76 16.20
N PHE A 241 5.18 15.09 15.07
CA PHE A 241 4.66 15.58 13.78
C PHE A 241 3.16 15.28 13.63
N ARG A 242 2.66 14.17 14.18
CA ARG A 242 1.22 13.87 14.21
C ARG A 242 0.44 14.87 15.07
N SER A 243 0.94 15.24 16.25
CA SER A 243 0.29 16.23 17.12
C SER A 243 0.26 17.63 16.49
N LYS A 244 1.19 17.92 15.57
CA LYS A 244 1.20 19.13 14.72
C LYS A 244 0.31 19.04 13.49
N GLY A 245 -0.46 17.96 13.33
CA GLY A 245 -1.38 17.76 12.23
C GLY A 245 -0.74 17.31 10.91
N TRP A 246 0.53 16.88 10.91
CA TRP A 246 1.15 16.31 9.72
C TRP A 246 0.76 14.85 9.55
N ILE A 247 0.66 14.41 8.30
CA ILE A 247 0.64 12.99 7.97
C ILE A 247 2.07 12.53 7.79
N VAL A 248 2.48 11.57 8.63
CA VAL A 248 3.83 11.04 8.67
C VAL A 248 3.84 9.67 8.00
N LYS A 249 4.71 9.47 7.02
CA LYS A 249 4.93 8.17 6.35
C LYS A 249 6.41 7.87 6.28
N SER A 250 6.77 6.62 5.96
CA SER A 250 8.17 6.22 5.75
C SER A 250 8.86 7.14 4.74
N GLY A 251 10.05 7.62 5.10
CA GLY A 251 10.90 8.48 4.27
C GLY A 251 11.93 7.75 3.42
N LEU A 252 11.89 6.41 3.39
CA LEU A 252 12.93 5.56 2.80
C LEU A 252 13.28 5.96 1.35
N ASN A 253 12.28 6.31 0.56
CA ASN A 253 12.44 6.74 -0.85
C ASN A 253 13.28 8.02 -1.01
N PHE A 254 13.51 8.77 0.06
CA PHE A 254 14.28 10.02 0.07
C PHE A 254 15.54 9.90 0.95
N GLY A 255 15.92 8.68 1.36
CA GLY A 255 17.00 8.45 2.33
C GLY A 255 16.71 8.99 3.74
N CYS A 256 15.47 9.39 4.01
CA CYS A 256 15.03 9.99 5.26
C CYS A 256 14.34 8.95 6.15
N ASP A 257 14.20 9.24 7.45
CA ASP A 257 13.47 8.35 8.36
C ASP A 257 11.95 8.48 8.10
N PHE A 258 11.47 9.72 7.95
CA PHE A 258 10.08 9.99 7.60
C PHE A 258 9.93 10.96 6.42
N ALA A 259 8.73 11.00 5.85
CA ALA A 259 8.26 11.99 4.91
C ALA A 259 6.91 12.53 5.42
N ILE A 260 6.75 13.86 5.43
CA ILE A 260 5.53 14.51 5.92
C ILE A 260 4.70 15.10 4.79
N TYR A 261 3.38 15.05 4.97
CA TYR A 261 2.37 15.52 4.02
C TYR A 261 1.35 16.40 4.75
N LYS A 262 0.85 17.44 4.06
CA LYS A 262 -0.20 18.32 4.58
C LYS A 262 -1.57 17.62 4.68
N ARG A 263 -2.02 16.99 3.59
CA ARG A 263 -3.29 16.21 3.54
C ARG A 263 -3.11 14.74 3.11
N GLY A 264 -1.90 14.35 2.70
CA GLY A 264 -1.55 12.95 2.42
C GLY A 264 -1.02 12.68 1.02
N PRO A 265 -0.50 11.47 0.77
CA PRO A 265 0.13 11.10 -0.50
C PRO A 265 -0.80 11.08 -1.72
N LEU A 266 -2.11 10.96 -1.50
CA LEU A 266 -3.13 11.00 -2.54
C LEU A 266 -3.32 12.43 -3.10
N TYR A 267 -3.25 13.45 -2.24
CA TYR A 267 -3.52 14.84 -2.57
C TYR A 267 -2.28 15.63 -2.94
N TYR A 268 -1.19 15.38 -2.21
CA TYR A 268 0.03 16.17 -2.30
C TYR A 268 1.25 15.27 -2.43
N HIS A 269 2.28 15.80 -3.06
CA HIS A 269 3.62 15.27 -2.84
C HIS A 269 4.03 15.50 -1.38
N ALA A 270 4.98 14.69 -0.89
CA ALA A 270 5.58 14.96 0.41
C ALA A 270 6.07 16.42 0.44
N SER A 271 5.86 17.10 1.56
CA SER A 271 6.33 18.47 1.77
C SER A 271 7.82 18.45 2.09
N CYS A 272 8.21 17.60 3.06
CA CYS A 272 9.59 17.45 3.50
C CYS A 272 9.96 15.99 3.78
N GLY A 273 11.23 15.66 3.60
CA GLY A 273 11.88 14.51 4.22
C GLY A 273 12.41 14.89 5.60
N ILE A 274 12.28 13.98 6.57
CA ILE A 274 12.74 14.16 7.96
C ILE A 274 13.86 13.18 8.24
N LYS A 275 15.01 13.71 8.66
CA LYS A 275 16.09 12.91 9.25
C LYS A 275 16.15 13.14 10.75
N ILE A 276 16.15 12.06 11.51
CA ILE A 276 16.24 12.09 12.97
C ILE A 276 17.71 12.11 13.39
N ARG A 277 18.06 13.07 14.24
CA ARG A 277 19.35 13.19 14.89
C ARG A 277 19.14 13.10 16.40
N ASN A 278 19.82 12.15 17.01
CA ASN A 278 19.83 12.00 18.45
C ASN A 278 20.80 13.03 19.07
N ILE A 279 20.33 13.74 20.10
CA ILE A 279 21.13 14.62 20.93
C ILE A 279 21.30 13.95 22.31
N ASN A 280 22.56 13.84 22.74
CA ASN A 280 23.00 13.28 24.03
C ASN A 280 22.98 11.75 24.20
N ASN A 281 22.73 10.94 23.16
CA ASN A 281 22.98 9.50 23.26
C ASN A 281 24.46 9.19 22.98
N PRO A 282 25.25 8.79 23.99
CA PRO A 282 26.68 8.52 23.82
C PRO A 282 26.97 7.30 22.94
N ASN A 283 25.99 6.42 22.75
CA ASN A 283 26.17 5.12 22.07
C ASN A 283 25.87 5.18 20.56
N LYS A 284 25.51 6.33 19.99
CA LYS A 284 25.20 6.46 18.57
C LYS A 284 26.15 7.44 17.88
N PRO A 285 26.68 7.09 16.68
CA PRO A 285 27.57 7.98 15.94
C PRO A 285 26.83 9.28 15.59
N LYS A 286 27.52 10.41 15.77
CA LYS A 286 27.00 11.72 15.37
C LYS A 286 26.80 11.75 13.86
N LEU A 287 25.71 12.39 13.43
CA LEU A 287 25.43 12.60 12.00
C LEU A 287 26.53 13.48 11.40
N SER A 288 27.34 12.94 10.49
CA SER A 288 28.41 13.67 9.83
C SER A 288 27.87 14.71 8.84
N TRP A 289 28.70 15.70 8.50
CA TRP A 289 28.32 16.74 7.55
C TRP A 289 28.10 16.17 6.14
N GLU A 290 28.89 15.19 5.73
CA GLU A 290 28.79 14.52 4.42
C GLU A 290 27.44 13.81 4.27
N ASN A 291 27.00 13.09 5.33
CA ASN A 291 25.69 12.47 5.36
C ASN A 291 24.58 13.50 5.30
N LEU A 292 24.70 14.60 6.05
CA LEU A 292 23.72 15.68 6.05
C LEU A 292 23.57 16.30 4.65
N MET A 293 24.69 16.59 3.99
CA MET A 293 24.72 17.09 2.61
C MET A 293 24.12 16.09 1.62
N GLY A 294 24.37 14.79 1.80
CA GLY A 294 23.74 13.73 1.02
C GLY A 294 22.22 13.73 1.13
N TYR A 295 21.67 13.86 2.35
CA TYR A 295 20.22 13.96 2.56
C TYR A 295 19.62 15.24 1.97
N CYS A 296 20.29 16.40 2.15
CA CYS A 296 19.89 17.65 1.49
C CYS A 296 19.81 17.49 -0.03
N ARG A 297 20.85 16.91 -0.64
CA ARG A 297 20.91 16.67 -2.09
C ARG A 297 19.78 15.76 -2.57
N ALA A 298 19.55 14.64 -1.89
CA ALA A 298 18.52 13.67 -2.29
C ALA A 298 17.10 14.27 -2.21
N THR A 299 16.81 15.02 -1.16
CA THR A 299 15.51 15.67 -0.96
C THR A 299 15.30 16.84 -1.92
N GLU A 300 16.33 17.66 -2.17
CA GLU A 300 16.30 18.76 -3.13
C GLU A 300 16.09 18.25 -4.56
N ALA A 301 16.79 17.17 -4.97
CA ALA A 301 16.59 16.52 -6.26
C ALA A 301 15.14 16.04 -6.45
N ALA A 302 14.49 15.56 -5.37
CA ALA A 302 13.08 15.18 -5.36
C ALA A 302 12.11 16.38 -5.23
N LYS A 303 12.64 17.62 -5.21
CA LYS A 303 11.90 18.87 -4.97
C LYS A 303 11.09 18.78 -3.67
N LYS A 304 11.76 18.42 -2.58
CA LYS A 304 11.24 18.27 -1.22
C LYS A 304 12.06 19.14 -0.27
N GLY A 305 11.41 19.70 0.75
CA GLY A 305 12.15 20.31 1.86
C GLY A 305 12.91 19.25 2.65
N PHE A 306 13.97 19.66 3.34
CA PHE A 306 14.70 18.81 4.26
C PHE A 306 14.56 19.33 5.69
N VAL A 307 14.19 18.42 6.60
CA VAL A 307 14.03 18.72 8.01
C VAL A 307 14.95 17.82 8.81
N LEU A 308 15.84 18.45 9.57
CA LEU A 308 16.63 17.78 10.60
C LEU A 308 15.86 17.85 11.92
N CYS A 309 15.41 16.69 12.40
CA CYS A 309 14.68 16.57 13.65
C CYS A 309 15.63 16.13 14.76
N GLU A 310 15.86 17.00 15.74
CA GLU A 310 16.71 16.77 16.90
C GLU A 310 15.88 16.21 18.05
N VAL A 311 16.23 15.01 18.53
CA VAL A 311 15.59 14.35 19.66
C VAL A 311 16.59 14.31 20.81
N THR A 312 16.35 15.11 21.85
CA THR A 312 17.19 15.16 23.04
C THR A 312 16.71 14.13 24.06
N TRP A 313 17.61 13.21 24.40
CA TRP A 313 17.36 12.18 25.40
C TRP A 313 17.46 12.74 26.83
N PRO A 314 16.61 12.28 27.77
CA PRO A 314 16.79 12.56 29.19
C PRO A 314 18.09 11.91 29.70
N SER A 315 18.86 12.62 30.53
CA SER A 315 20.22 12.20 30.93
C SER A 315 20.32 10.81 31.58
N ASN A 316 19.25 10.32 32.23
CA ASN A 316 19.24 9.05 32.97
C ASN A 316 18.54 7.91 32.20
N VAL A 317 18.16 8.13 30.94
CA VAL A 317 17.38 7.16 30.16
C VAL A 317 18.22 6.62 29.01
N THR A 318 18.25 5.30 28.89
CA THR A 318 18.88 4.58 27.77
C THR A 318 17.82 3.81 26.98
N THR A 319 18.15 3.32 25.79
CA THR A 319 17.20 2.60 24.94
C THR A 319 16.53 1.43 25.66
N ASN A 320 17.27 0.69 26.48
CA ASN A 320 16.76 -0.50 27.17
C ASN A 320 16.03 -0.17 28.48
N THR A 321 16.29 1.00 29.07
CA THR A 321 15.69 1.44 30.33
C THR A 321 14.53 2.42 30.12
N CYS A 322 14.24 2.82 28.89
CA CYS A 322 13.19 3.77 28.56
C CYS A 322 11.81 3.15 28.83
N ASP A 323 11.10 3.71 29.80
CA ASP A 323 9.70 3.36 30.06
C ASP A 323 8.76 4.28 29.26
N ILE A 324 7.49 3.89 29.14
CA ILE A 324 6.46 4.67 28.45
C ILE A 324 6.29 6.05 29.09
N LYS A 325 6.40 6.12 30.42
CA LYS A 325 6.30 7.38 31.17
C LYS A 325 7.40 8.37 30.79
N ASP A 326 8.54 7.89 30.28
CA ASP A 326 9.65 8.74 29.87
C ASP A 326 9.42 9.42 28.53
N VAL A 327 8.46 8.96 27.71
CA VAL A 327 8.13 9.56 26.39
C VAL A 327 7.88 11.07 26.51
N ARG A 328 7.23 11.51 27.60
CA ARG A 328 6.93 12.93 27.86
C ARG A 328 8.15 13.78 28.22
N LYS A 329 9.26 13.15 28.63
CA LYS A 329 10.51 13.81 29.03
C LYS A 329 11.42 14.13 27.83
N PHE A 330 11.16 13.53 26.67
CA PHE A 330 11.92 13.80 25.46
C PHE A 330 11.60 15.19 24.91
N ILE A 331 12.64 15.88 24.45
CA ILE A 331 12.50 17.18 23.79
C ILE A 331 12.74 16.98 22.30
N VAL A 332 11.76 17.38 21.48
CA VAL A 332 11.84 17.32 20.02
C VAL A 332 11.90 18.73 19.43
N GLN A 333 12.97 19.00 18.71
CA GLN A 333 13.16 20.23 17.93
C GLN A 333 13.34 19.87 16.47
N HIS A 334 12.99 20.79 15.57
CA HIS A 334 13.22 20.59 14.14
C HIS A 334 13.83 21.84 13.52
N LYS A 335 14.77 21.62 12.62
CA LYS A 335 15.45 22.66 11.84
C LYS A 335 15.21 22.37 10.37
N ILE A 336 14.76 23.39 9.63
CA ILE A 336 14.65 23.31 8.18
C ILE A 336 16.02 23.64 7.63
N LEU A 337 16.55 22.75 6.81
CA LEU A 337 17.81 22.93 6.13
C LEU A 337 17.52 23.12 4.65
N GLN A 338 18.09 24.19 4.11
CA GLN A 338 17.97 24.54 2.71
C GLN A 338 19.34 25.01 2.21
N ARG A 339 19.56 24.85 0.91
CA ARG A 339 20.72 25.44 0.25
C ARG A 339 20.68 26.95 0.46
N TRP A 340 21.78 27.50 0.94
CA TRP A 340 21.93 28.94 1.00
C TRP A 340 21.94 29.50 -0.42
N THR A 341 21.04 30.45 -0.67
CA THR A 341 20.96 31.22 -1.91
C THR A 341 21.28 32.66 -1.54
N PRO A 342 22.39 33.24 -2.05
CA PRO A 342 22.68 34.65 -1.82
C PRO A 342 21.54 35.51 -2.39
N PRO A 343 21.26 36.66 -1.76
CA PRO A 343 20.18 37.57 -2.15
C PRO A 343 20.39 38.20 -3.52
#